data_AF-A0AAD3NP57-F1
#
_entry.id   AF-A0AAD3NP57-F1
#
_cell.length_a   1.000
_cell.length_b   1.000
_cell.length_c   1.000
_cell.angle_alpha   90.00
_cell.angle_beta   90.00
_cell.angle_gamma   90.00
#
_symmetry.space_group_name_H-M   'P 1'
#
loop_
_entity.id
_entity.type
_entity.pdbx_description
1 polymer ?
#
loop_
_entity_poly.entity_id
_entity_poly.type
_entity_poly.pdbx_seq_one_letter_code
_entity_poly.pdbx_strand_id
1 'polypeptide(L)'
;MSQGRAQRIDKAMASKGMRHFSLISERLVLFTLVTTVAVAALCWQASSSIFVSLFLLVLPLESLFHGLFHELGHSLGGTSVGYAVVIPTNYCSPDGQPMLLPPGQVHELNRRSTGMLNNVQRFFAHHLIEAFGCDYSTSGVTLEALQAKIKSFLELRTADGPRHDTYVIFYSGHTHRTGEWALAGGDTLRLDHILDWWREKNGSFSSRLILVLDCDNSLPWVKEIRKVDGVYVAVQGATLARVTDVELQDPPQLGDFTSQWVEYNCNSNSDIQWSERGRAVSAAYGISRHWGDYTLHLPTGSDVTNHWSIYFPRMTYPVVQLALWCGSLNLLWICGVCLRCLKRVKLNWFPPAILDIGQGFKLVRS
;
A
#
# COMPACT_ATOMS: atom_id res chain seq x y z
N MET A 1 -13.46 -14.38 -19.99
CA MET A 1 -13.12 -13.46 -18.87
C MET A 1 -12.77 -14.15 -17.54
N SER A 2 -12.90 -15.48 -17.38
CA SER A 2 -12.55 -16.19 -16.12
C SER A 2 -11.08 -16.65 -16.03
N GLN A 3 -10.42 -16.93 -17.17
CA GLN A 3 -9.08 -17.52 -17.21
C GLN A 3 -7.96 -16.57 -16.71
N GLY A 4 -8.09 -15.26 -16.95
CA GLY A 4 -7.12 -14.26 -16.47
C GLY A 4 -7.23 -13.94 -14.96
N ARG A 5 -8.37 -14.28 -14.33
CA ARG A 5 -8.58 -14.07 -12.89
C ARG A 5 -7.93 -15.21 -12.09
N ALA A 6 -8.05 -16.45 -12.57
CA ALA A 6 -7.39 -17.61 -11.97
C ALA A 6 -5.85 -17.45 -11.94
N GLN A 7 -5.23 -17.08 -13.07
CA GLN A 7 -3.78 -16.87 -13.14
C GLN A 7 -3.26 -15.75 -12.21
N ARG A 8 -4.06 -14.70 -11.96
CA ARG A 8 -3.67 -13.63 -11.02
C ARG A 8 -3.78 -14.07 -9.57
N ILE A 9 -4.83 -14.81 -9.23
CA ILE A 9 -5.00 -15.38 -7.88
C ILE A 9 -3.89 -16.38 -7.62
N ASP A 10 -3.52 -17.23 -8.58
CA ASP A 10 -2.39 -18.16 -8.45
C ASP A 10 -1.07 -17.42 -8.24
N LYS A 11 -0.85 -16.29 -8.92
CA LYS A 11 0.35 -15.46 -8.75
C LYS A 11 0.39 -14.71 -7.41
N ALA A 12 -0.76 -14.26 -6.91
CA ALA A 12 -0.90 -13.61 -5.60
C ALA A 12 -0.85 -14.62 -4.43
N MET A 13 -1.39 -15.82 -4.62
CA MET A 13 -1.25 -16.94 -3.70
C MET A 13 0.18 -17.47 -3.69
N ALA A 14 0.84 -17.52 -4.85
CA ALA A 14 2.26 -17.82 -4.94
C ALA A 14 3.09 -16.75 -4.22
N SER A 15 2.82 -15.44 -4.40
CA SER A 15 3.56 -14.40 -3.68
C SER A 15 3.30 -14.43 -2.17
N LYS A 16 2.08 -14.73 -1.74
CA LYS A 16 1.73 -14.91 -0.32
C LYS A 16 2.42 -16.13 0.28
N GLY A 17 2.34 -17.29 -0.37
CA GLY A 17 3.02 -18.53 0.04
C GLY A 17 4.54 -18.34 0.08
N MET A 18 5.10 -17.68 -0.94
CA MET A 18 6.53 -17.34 -0.98
C MET A 18 6.93 -16.39 0.14
N ARG A 19 6.11 -15.37 0.46
CA ARG A 19 6.39 -14.46 1.58
C ARG A 19 6.39 -15.21 2.92
N HIS A 20 5.39 -16.06 3.13
CA HIS A 20 5.29 -16.87 4.34
C HIS A 20 6.48 -17.82 4.46
N PHE A 21 6.79 -18.52 3.38
CA PHE A 21 7.96 -19.39 3.29
C PHE A 21 9.26 -18.64 3.56
N SER A 22 9.47 -17.47 2.96
CA SER A 22 10.65 -16.64 3.18
C SER A 22 10.76 -16.18 4.63
N LEU A 23 9.68 -15.72 5.26
CA LEU A 23 9.69 -15.29 6.67
C LEU A 23 9.96 -16.44 7.64
N ILE A 24 9.41 -17.63 7.35
CA ILE A 24 9.69 -18.84 8.16
C ILE A 24 11.15 -19.26 7.97
N SER A 25 11.63 -19.26 6.72
CA SER A 25 13.00 -19.64 6.36
C SER A 25 14.03 -18.68 6.95
N GLU A 26 13.75 -17.38 6.94
CA GLU A 26 14.58 -16.35 7.59
C GLU A 26 14.80 -16.67 9.07
N ARG A 27 13.73 -17.03 9.80
CA ARG A 27 13.80 -17.41 11.23
C ARG A 27 14.58 -18.71 11.44
N LEU A 28 14.39 -19.69 10.57
CA LEU A 28 15.09 -20.97 10.64
C LEU A 28 16.59 -20.78 10.39
N VAL A 29 16.98 -20.03 9.36
CA VAL A 29 18.39 -19.76 9.05
C VAL A 29 19.04 -18.90 10.13
N LEU A 30 18.32 -17.95 10.73
CA LEU A 30 18.83 -17.22 11.90
C LEU A 30 19.16 -18.19 13.05
N PHE A 31 18.31 -19.18 13.29
CA PHE A 31 18.58 -20.22 14.29
C PHE A 31 19.79 -21.06 13.90
N THR A 32 19.90 -21.51 12.64
CA THR A 32 21.09 -22.28 12.22
C THR A 32 22.36 -21.47 12.40
N LEU A 33 22.36 -20.18 12.03
CA LEU A 33 23.47 -19.26 12.23
C LEU A 33 23.86 -19.12 13.71
N VAL A 34 22.89 -18.95 14.62
CA VAL A 34 23.16 -18.91 16.06
C VAL A 34 23.73 -20.24 16.56
N THR A 35 23.20 -21.37 16.09
CA THR A 35 23.73 -22.69 16.48
C THR A 35 25.13 -22.94 15.93
N THR A 36 25.44 -22.51 14.71
CA THR A 36 26.77 -22.59 14.10
C THR A 36 27.78 -21.79 14.93
N VAL A 37 27.42 -20.57 15.34
CA VAL A 37 28.27 -19.75 16.22
C VAL A 37 28.44 -20.40 17.59
N ALA A 38 27.38 -20.95 18.19
CA ALA A 38 27.45 -21.62 19.48
C ALA A 38 28.32 -22.89 19.43
N VAL A 39 28.14 -23.73 18.41
CA VAL A 39 28.98 -24.93 18.19
C VAL A 39 30.42 -24.52 17.95
N ALA A 40 30.67 -23.47 17.16
CA ALA A 40 32.01 -22.98 16.93
C ALA A 40 32.69 -22.50 18.22
N ALA A 41 31.96 -21.80 19.09
CA ALA A 41 32.45 -21.34 20.38
C ALA A 41 32.72 -22.49 21.36
N LEU A 42 31.82 -23.47 21.44
CA LEU A 42 31.92 -24.61 22.37
C LEU A 42 32.94 -25.66 21.92
N CYS A 43 33.07 -25.88 20.61
CA CYS A 43 33.96 -26.87 20.01
C CYS A 43 35.21 -26.25 19.39
N TRP A 44 35.64 -25.08 19.86
CA TRP A 44 36.73 -24.32 19.26
C TRP A 44 38.03 -25.14 19.20
N GLN A 45 38.53 -25.41 17.99
CA GLN A 45 39.76 -26.16 17.75
C GLN A 45 40.74 -25.32 16.92
N ALA A 46 41.56 -24.51 17.59
CA ALA A 46 42.52 -23.62 16.95
C ALA A 46 43.59 -24.34 16.08
N SER A 47 43.87 -25.61 16.38
CA SER A 47 44.88 -26.42 15.69
C SER A 47 44.33 -27.22 14.50
N SER A 48 43.01 -27.27 14.30
CA SER A 48 42.37 -28.02 13.21
C SER A 48 42.04 -27.10 12.04
N SER A 49 42.82 -27.19 10.95
CA SER A 49 42.58 -26.41 9.73
C SER A 49 41.23 -26.75 9.08
N ILE A 50 40.77 -27.98 9.20
CA ILE A 50 39.47 -28.44 8.68
C ILE A 50 38.33 -27.75 9.42
N PHE A 51 38.40 -27.65 10.76
CA PHE A 51 37.38 -26.99 11.57
C PHE A 51 37.26 -25.50 11.21
N VAL A 52 38.39 -24.80 11.14
CA VAL A 52 38.43 -23.38 10.77
C VAL A 52 37.91 -23.18 9.33
N SER A 53 38.28 -24.06 8.40
CA SER A 53 37.84 -23.96 7.00
C SER A 53 36.34 -24.19 6.84
N LEU A 54 35.77 -25.18 7.53
CA LEU A 54 34.34 -25.45 7.52
C LEU A 54 33.55 -24.29 8.14
N PHE A 55 34.01 -23.77 9.28
CA PHE A 55 33.35 -22.62 9.92
C PHE A 55 33.35 -21.38 9.02
N LEU A 56 34.48 -21.06 8.39
CA LEU A 56 34.60 -19.93 7.47
C LEU A 56 33.81 -20.11 6.16
N LEU A 57 33.43 -21.34 5.80
CA LEU A 57 32.55 -21.62 4.66
C LEU A 57 31.08 -21.53 5.06
N VAL A 58 30.70 -22.16 6.17
CA VAL A 58 29.30 -22.25 6.61
C VAL A 58 28.77 -20.90 7.05
N LEU A 59 29.54 -20.11 7.81
CA LEU A 59 29.05 -18.84 8.36
C LEU A 59 28.66 -17.81 7.27
N PRO A 60 29.47 -17.56 6.22
CA PRO A 60 29.06 -16.69 5.12
C PRO A 60 27.88 -17.27 4.32
N LEU A 61 27.83 -18.59 4.14
CA LEU A 61 26.75 -19.24 3.41
C LEU A 61 25.40 -19.07 4.13
N GLU A 62 25.36 -19.31 5.44
CA GLU A 62 24.17 -19.07 6.26
C GLU A 62 23.79 -17.59 6.29
N SER A 63 24.77 -16.69 6.34
CA SER A 63 24.54 -15.24 6.28
C SER A 63 23.93 -14.82 4.94
N LEU A 64 24.40 -15.40 3.82
CA LEU A 64 23.85 -15.17 2.48
C LEU A 64 22.40 -15.67 2.37
N PHE A 65 22.12 -16.88 2.86
CA PHE A 65 20.76 -17.40 2.86
C PHE A 65 19.83 -16.57 3.76
N HIS A 66 20.31 -16.14 4.93
CA HIS A 66 19.54 -15.26 5.79
C HIS A 66 19.22 -13.93 5.10
N GLY A 67 20.22 -13.28 4.49
CA GLY A 67 20.02 -12.07 3.71
C GLY A 67 19.05 -12.25 2.54
N LEU A 68 19.17 -13.35 1.80
CA LEU A 68 18.27 -13.68 0.68
C LEU A 68 16.82 -13.84 1.14
N PHE A 69 16.58 -14.60 2.22
CA PHE A 69 15.23 -14.79 2.74
C PHE A 69 14.66 -13.51 3.36
N HIS A 70 15.50 -12.70 4.00
CA HIS A 70 15.12 -11.38 4.50
C HIS A 70 14.69 -10.46 3.35
N GLU A 71 15.49 -10.37 2.28
CA GLU A 71 15.15 -9.56 1.10
C GLU A 71 13.91 -10.09 0.39
N LEU A 72 13.77 -11.40 0.20
CA LEU A 72 12.57 -12.01 -0.41
C LEU A 72 11.32 -11.76 0.44
N GLY A 73 11.41 -11.95 1.76
CA GLY A 73 10.30 -11.75 2.69
C GLY A 73 9.86 -10.28 2.77
N HIS A 74 10.80 -9.35 2.62
CA HIS A 74 10.54 -7.90 2.62
C HIS A 74 10.11 -7.37 1.24
N SER A 75 10.58 -7.98 0.15
CA SER A 75 10.21 -7.60 -1.22
C SER A 75 8.84 -8.13 -1.63
N LEU A 76 8.43 -9.27 -1.08
CA LEU A 76 7.07 -9.79 -1.25
C LEU A 76 6.14 -9.02 -0.29
N GLY A 77 5.46 -8.01 -0.83
CA GLY A 77 4.53 -7.18 -0.06
C GLY A 77 3.32 -7.94 0.49
N GLY A 78 2.57 -7.30 1.38
CA GLY A 78 1.30 -7.85 1.87
C GLY A 78 0.18 -7.81 0.83
N THR A 79 -0.92 -8.46 1.15
CA THR A 79 -2.12 -8.51 0.31
C THR A 79 -2.74 -7.12 0.18
N SER A 80 -3.15 -6.74 -1.03
CA SER A 80 -3.76 -5.44 -1.28
C SER A 80 -5.03 -5.57 -2.10
N VAL A 81 -5.98 -4.69 -1.83
CA VAL A 81 -7.21 -4.55 -2.61
C VAL A 81 -7.42 -3.08 -2.96
N GLY A 82 -7.85 -2.81 -4.20
CA GLY A 82 -8.05 -1.48 -4.76
C GLY A 82 -9.48 -1.28 -5.23
N TYR A 83 -10.04 -0.11 -4.92
CA TYR A 83 -11.30 0.40 -5.46
C TYR A 83 -11.06 1.76 -6.09
N ALA A 84 -11.49 1.95 -7.33
CA ALA A 84 -11.34 3.21 -8.03
C ALA A 84 -12.71 3.81 -8.35
N VAL A 85 -12.87 5.11 -8.11
CA VAL A 85 -14.09 5.86 -8.40
C VAL A 85 -13.72 7.09 -9.21
N VAL A 86 -14.24 7.17 -10.43
CA VAL A 86 -14.04 8.31 -11.33
C VAL A 86 -15.39 8.91 -11.66
N ILE A 87 -15.63 10.10 -11.12
CA ILE A 87 -16.86 10.88 -11.31
C ILE A 87 -16.49 12.16 -12.06
N PRO A 88 -16.43 12.11 -13.41
CA PRO A 88 -16.11 13.30 -14.18
C PRO A 88 -17.26 14.30 -14.11
N THR A 89 -17.12 15.32 -13.28
CA THR A 89 -18.09 16.41 -13.20
C THR A 89 -17.42 17.70 -13.60
N ASN A 90 -17.45 17.99 -14.91
CA ASN A 90 -17.42 19.36 -15.41
C ASN A 90 -18.85 19.97 -15.40
N TYR A 91 -19.81 19.28 -14.79
CA TYR A 91 -21.15 19.77 -14.58
C TYR A 91 -21.22 20.83 -13.48
N CYS A 92 -20.19 21.14 -12.72
CA CYS A 92 -20.32 22.15 -11.67
C CYS A 92 -19.57 23.42 -12.05
N SER A 93 -20.26 24.58 -12.03
CA SER A 93 -19.56 25.86 -11.91
C SER A 93 -18.68 25.85 -10.65
N PRO A 94 -17.73 26.80 -10.48
CA PRO A 94 -16.98 26.96 -9.23
C PRO A 94 -17.86 27.03 -7.97
N ASP A 95 -19.16 27.33 -8.13
CA ASP A 95 -20.18 27.45 -7.10
C ASP A 95 -21.08 26.20 -6.97
N GLY A 96 -20.79 25.11 -7.69
CA GLY A 96 -21.49 23.83 -7.58
C GLY A 96 -22.75 23.67 -8.44
N GLN A 97 -23.00 24.56 -9.40
CA GLN A 97 -24.23 24.52 -10.22
C GLN A 97 -24.09 23.70 -11.51
N PRO A 98 -25.09 22.86 -11.88
CA PRO A 98 -25.12 22.05 -13.10
C PRO A 98 -24.93 22.90 -14.38
N MET A 99 -23.83 22.72 -15.10
CA MET A 99 -23.51 23.38 -16.37
C MET A 99 -23.51 22.36 -17.51
N LEU A 100 -24.26 22.67 -18.57
CA LEU A 100 -24.26 21.89 -19.80
C LEU A 100 -22.95 22.12 -20.56
N LEU A 101 -22.21 21.05 -20.82
CA LEU A 101 -20.97 21.11 -21.57
C LEU A 101 -21.23 20.95 -23.07
N PRO A 102 -20.51 21.69 -23.93
CA PRO A 102 -20.51 21.44 -25.36
C PRO A 102 -20.13 19.98 -25.70
N PRO A 103 -20.70 19.38 -26.77
CA PRO A 103 -20.46 17.98 -27.12
C PRO A 103 -18.97 17.59 -27.26
N GLY A 104 -18.14 18.50 -27.79
CA GLY A 104 -16.69 18.29 -27.90
C GLY A 104 -15.98 18.17 -26.55
N GLN A 105 -16.40 18.96 -25.55
CA GLN A 105 -15.84 18.91 -24.19
C GLN A 105 -16.27 17.64 -23.45
N VAL A 106 -17.49 17.15 -23.69
CA VAL A 106 -17.97 15.86 -23.15
C VAL A 106 -17.15 14.70 -23.71
N HIS A 107 -16.86 14.71 -25.02
CA HIS A 107 -16.04 13.65 -25.63
C HIS A 107 -14.62 13.64 -25.06
N GLU A 108 -14.00 14.81 -24.90
CA GLU A 108 -12.66 14.92 -24.33
C GLU A 108 -12.63 14.49 -22.85
N LEU A 109 -13.63 14.88 -22.06
CA LEU A 109 -13.77 14.47 -20.67
C LEU A 109 -13.91 12.96 -20.54
N ASN A 110 -14.74 12.33 -21.37
CA ASN A 110 -14.89 10.87 -21.42
C ASN A 110 -13.58 10.18 -21.81
N ARG A 111 -12.87 10.69 -22.82
CA ARG A 111 -11.59 10.16 -23.28
C ARG A 111 -10.57 10.16 -22.14
N ARG A 112 -10.46 11.28 -21.42
CA ARG A 112 -9.54 11.43 -20.29
C ARG A 112 -9.91 10.57 -19.11
N SER A 113 -11.18 10.51 -18.75
CA SER A 113 -11.64 9.70 -17.62
C SER A 113 -11.43 8.21 -17.86
N THR A 114 -11.64 7.77 -19.10
CA THR A 114 -11.29 6.41 -19.52
C THR A 114 -9.78 6.18 -19.47
N GLY A 115 -8.97 7.16 -19.88
CA GLY A 115 -7.51 7.14 -19.73
C GLY A 115 -7.06 7.01 -18.27
N MET A 116 -7.68 7.77 -17.35
CA MET A 116 -7.42 7.67 -15.91
C MET A 116 -7.74 6.28 -15.37
N LEU A 117 -8.92 5.73 -15.72
CA LEU A 117 -9.31 4.38 -15.31
C LEU A 117 -8.32 3.32 -15.81
N ASN A 118 -7.88 3.42 -17.07
CA ASN A 118 -6.87 2.52 -17.63
C ASN A 118 -5.53 2.63 -16.89
N ASN A 119 -5.10 3.84 -16.53
CA ASN A 119 -3.88 4.07 -15.75
C ASN A 119 -3.99 3.44 -14.35
N VAL A 120 -5.12 3.63 -13.66
CA VAL A 120 -5.34 3.03 -12.33
C VAL A 120 -5.43 1.50 -12.40
N GLN A 121 -6.07 0.96 -13.42
CA GLN A 121 -6.11 -0.49 -13.65
C GLN A 121 -4.72 -1.06 -13.96
N ARG A 122 -3.90 -0.34 -14.74
CA ARG A 122 -2.49 -0.67 -14.98
C ARG A 122 -1.71 -0.66 -13.69
N PHE A 123 -1.88 0.36 -12.85
CA PHE A 123 -1.26 0.45 -11.53
C PHE A 123 -1.65 -0.73 -10.64
N PHE A 124 -2.95 -1.06 -10.55
CA PHE A 124 -3.39 -2.22 -9.78
C PHE A 124 -2.80 -3.52 -10.30
N ALA A 125 -2.75 -3.71 -11.63
CA ALA A 125 -2.16 -4.90 -12.23
C ALA A 125 -0.63 -4.99 -11.98
N HIS A 126 0.08 -3.87 -12.05
CA HIS A 126 1.53 -3.82 -11.88
C HIS A 126 1.94 -4.15 -10.45
N HIS A 127 1.25 -3.61 -9.45
CA HIS A 127 1.53 -3.84 -8.03
C HIS A 127 0.76 -5.03 -7.43
N LEU A 128 0.13 -5.86 -8.26
CA LEU A 128 -0.65 -7.03 -7.83
C LEU A 128 -1.76 -6.69 -6.81
N ILE A 129 -2.35 -5.50 -6.95
CA ILE A 129 -3.50 -5.07 -6.15
C ILE A 129 -4.76 -5.74 -6.72
N GLU A 130 -5.50 -6.45 -5.86
CA GLU A 130 -6.77 -7.05 -6.24
C GLU A 130 -7.79 -5.94 -6.52
N ALA A 131 -8.28 -5.87 -7.76
CA ALA A 131 -9.29 -4.88 -8.12
C ALA A 131 -10.67 -5.33 -7.61
N PHE A 132 -11.22 -4.62 -6.62
CA PHE A 132 -12.62 -4.75 -6.21
C PHE A 132 -13.55 -4.21 -7.30
N GLY A 133 -13.20 -3.06 -7.86
CA GLY A 133 -13.96 -2.41 -8.93
C GLY A 133 -13.34 -1.09 -9.37
N CYS A 134 -13.73 -0.66 -10.58
CA CYS A 134 -13.40 0.65 -11.11
C CYS A 134 -14.71 1.27 -11.63
N ASP A 135 -15.31 2.12 -10.82
CA ASP A 135 -16.58 2.75 -11.13
C ASP A 135 -16.39 4.04 -11.92
N TYR A 136 -17.19 4.16 -12.98
CA TYR A 136 -17.25 5.32 -13.83
C TYR A 136 -18.70 5.82 -13.85
N SER A 137 -18.94 7.08 -13.46
CA SER A 137 -20.28 7.66 -13.56
C SER A 137 -20.26 9.09 -14.07
N THR A 138 -20.80 9.29 -15.26
CA THR A 138 -20.98 10.62 -15.87
C THR A 138 -22.14 11.39 -15.25
N SER A 139 -23.17 10.70 -14.74
CA SER A 139 -24.35 11.31 -14.13
C SER A 139 -24.18 11.58 -12.62
N GLY A 140 -22.99 11.34 -12.07
CA GLY A 140 -22.76 11.35 -10.63
C GLY A 140 -23.17 10.05 -9.92
N VAL A 141 -22.82 9.93 -8.65
CA VAL A 141 -23.15 8.78 -7.78
C VAL A 141 -23.81 9.33 -6.52
N THR A 142 -24.88 8.71 -6.03
CA THR A 142 -25.53 9.14 -4.78
C THR A 142 -24.73 8.69 -3.56
N LEU A 143 -24.94 9.34 -2.42
CA LEU A 143 -24.25 9.01 -1.19
C LEU A 143 -24.51 7.57 -0.74
N GLU A 144 -25.75 7.10 -0.82
CA GLU A 144 -26.14 5.76 -0.37
C GLU A 144 -25.45 4.67 -1.21
N ALA A 145 -25.43 4.85 -2.54
CA ALA A 145 -24.80 3.89 -3.45
C ALA A 145 -23.29 3.81 -3.22
N LEU A 146 -22.64 4.97 -3.06
CA LEU A 146 -21.21 5.03 -2.79
C LEU A 146 -20.87 4.47 -1.41
N GLN A 147 -21.66 4.81 -0.38
CA GLN A 147 -21.50 4.28 0.97
C GLN A 147 -21.63 2.75 0.99
N ALA A 148 -22.65 2.19 0.33
CA ALA A 148 -22.83 0.74 0.28
C ALA A 148 -21.63 0.03 -0.37
N LYS A 149 -21.11 0.57 -1.48
CA LYS A 149 -19.91 0.03 -2.14
C LYS A 149 -18.66 0.17 -1.30
N ILE A 150 -18.41 1.33 -0.70
CA ILE A 150 -17.24 1.52 0.17
C ILE A 150 -17.31 0.57 1.36
N LYS A 151 -18.45 0.47 2.06
CA LYS A 151 -18.60 -0.46 3.18
C LYS A 151 -18.36 -1.92 2.76
N SER A 152 -18.90 -2.35 1.61
CA SER A 152 -18.65 -3.68 1.07
C SER A 152 -17.17 -3.91 0.75
N PHE A 153 -16.50 -2.92 0.15
CA PHE A 153 -15.06 -2.96 -0.13
C PHE A 153 -14.24 -3.08 1.16
N LEU A 154 -14.56 -2.30 2.20
CA LEU A 154 -13.90 -2.36 3.51
C LEU A 154 -14.17 -3.70 4.23
N GLU A 155 -15.22 -4.42 3.83
CA GLU A 155 -15.58 -5.76 4.31
C GLU A 155 -14.91 -6.91 3.53
N LEU A 156 -14.14 -6.61 2.48
CA LEU A 156 -13.48 -7.64 1.69
C LEU A 156 -12.41 -8.38 2.50
N ARG A 157 -12.28 -9.68 2.23
CA ARG A 157 -11.29 -10.59 2.79
C ARG A 157 -10.61 -11.33 1.64
N THR A 158 -9.37 -11.74 1.89
CA THR A 158 -8.65 -12.65 0.99
C THR A 158 -9.36 -14.00 0.92
N ALA A 159 -9.13 -14.76 -0.15
CA ALA A 159 -9.75 -16.07 -0.37
C ALA A 159 -9.52 -17.05 0.80
N ASP A 160 -8.38 -16.93 1.49
CA ASP A 160 -8.00 -17.79 2.62
C ASP A 160 -8.64 -17.36 3.96
N GLY A 161 -9.45 -16.29 3.97
CA GLY A 161 -10.18 -15.80 5.15
C GLY A 161 -9.67 -14.53 5.87
N PRO A 162 -8.36 -14.18 5.91
CA PRO A 162 -7.92 -12.95 6.58
C PRO A 162 -8.23 -11.69 5.76
N ARG A 163 -8.25 -10.54 6.45
CA ARG A 163 -8.36 -9.21 5.84
C ARG A 163 -7.15 -8.90 4.96
N HIS A 164 -7.34 -8.00 3.99
CA HIS A 164 -6.20 -7.51 3.22
C HIS A 164 -5.30 -6.64 4.12
N ASP A 165 -4.00 -6.66 3.86
CA ASP A 165 -3.04 -5.82 4.59
C ASP A 165 -3.27 -4.34 4.27
N THR A 166 -3.55 -4.03 3.00
CA THR A 166 -3.77 -2.66 2.51
C THR A 166 -5.05 -2.56 1.67
N TYR A 167 -5.82 -1.52 1.95
CA TYR A 167 -6.96 -1.10 1.13
C TYR A 167 -6.59 0.21 0.45
N VAL A 168 -6.76 0.30 -0.86
CA VAL A 168 -6.50 1.50 -1.65
C VAL A 168 -7.81 1.99 -2.24
N ILE A 169 -8.20 3.24 -1.96
CA ILE A 169 -9.31 3.90 -2.63
C ILE A 169 -8.73 5.01 -3.49
N PHE A 170 -8.94 4.91 -4.79
CA PHE A 170 -8.64 5.97 -5.73
C PHE A 170 -9.92 6.77 -6.01
N TYR A 171 -9.83 8.09 -5.93
CA TYR A 171 -10.93 9.00 -6.26
C TYR A 171 -10.45 10.08 -7.22
N SER A 172 -11.21 10.28 -8.29
CA SER A 172 -11.11 11.47 -9.14
C SER A 172 -12.49 12.03 -9.43
N GLY A 173 -12.67 13.32 -9.19
CA GLY A 173 -13.95 14.00 -9.35
C GLY A 173 -13.97 15.37 -8.69
N HIS A 174 -15.13 16.02 -8.71
CA HIS A 174 -15.29 17.36 -8.15
C HIS A 174 -15.29 17.34 -6.63
N THR A 175 -14.62 18.33 -6.05
CA THR A 175 -14.51 18.50 -4.59
C THR A 175 -14.81 19.94 -4.21
N HIS A 176 -15.48 20.11 -3.08
CA HIS A 176 -15.65 21.43 -2.48
C HIS A 176 -14.31 21.96 -1.95
N ARG A 177 -14.25 23.25 -1.60
CA ARG A 177 -13.03 23.90 -1.05
C ARG A 177 -12.51 23.24 0.24
N THR A 178 -13.39 22.56 0.96
CA THR A 178 -13.11 21.75 2.16
C THR A 178 -12.50 20.37 1.83
N GLY A 179 -12.49 19.97 0.56
CA GLY A 179 -12.03 18.66 0.07
C GLY A 179 -13.10 17.58 0.07
N GLU A 180 -14.32 17.89 0.53
CA GLU A 180 -15.46 16.98 0.49
C GLU A 180 -15.81 16.61 -0.95
N TRP A 181 -16.08 15.32 -1.19
CA TRP A 181 -16.45 14.84 -2.52
C TRP A 181 -17.88 15.28 -2.81
N ALA A 182 -18.08 15.95 -3.94
CA ALA A 182 -19.39 16.34 -4.41
C ALA A 182 -20.08 15.13 -5.07
N LEU A 183 -21.29 14.82 -4.63
CA LEU A 183 -22.06 13.67 -5.09
C LEU A 183 -23.35 14.12 -5.81
N ALA A 184 -24.00 13.18 -6.48
CA ALA A 184 -25.30 13.45 -7.10
C ALA A 184 -26.33 13.82 -6.02
N GLY A 185 -27.24 14.74 -6.35
CA GLY A 185 -28.28 15.19 -5.42
C GLY A 185 -27.85 16.31 -4.46
N GLY A 186 -26.61 16.81 -4.57
CA GLY A 186 -26.08 17.84 -3.67
C GLY A 186 -25.51 17.29 -2.36
N ASP A 187 -25.48 15.96 -2.22
CA ASP A 187 -24.85 15.30 -1.10
C ASP A 187 -23.32 15.43 -1.16
N THR A 188 -22.69 15.28 0.00
CA THR A 188 -21.24 15.35 0.14
C THR A 188 -20.69 14.18 0.94
N LEU A 189 -19.55 13.65 0.53
CA LEU A 189 -18.80 12.66 1.32
C LEU A 189 -17.59 13.32 1.98
N ARG A 190 -17.59 13.32 3.31
CA ARG A 190 -16.51 13.87 4.14
C ARG A 190 -15.49 12.79 4.46
N LEU A 191 -14.25 13.20 4.77
CA LEU A 191 -13.21 12.30 5.23
C LEU A 191 -13.63 11.53 6.48
N ASP A 192 -14.28 12.20 7.43
CA ASP A 192 -14.74 11.61 8.69
C ASP A 192 -15.68 10.41 8.46
N HIS A 193 -16.58 10.48 7.48
CA HIS A 193 -17.46 9.34 7.16
C HIS A 193 -16.67 8.10 6.74
N ILE A 194 -15.65 8.26 5.90
CA ILE A 194 -14.79 7.15 5.47
C ILE A 194 -13.98 6.60 6.65
N LEU A 195 -13.48 7.48 7.52
CA LEU A 195 -12.72 7.08 8.71
C LEU A 195 -13.59 6.33 9.73
N ASP A 196 -14.84 6.75 9.91
CA ASP A 196 -15.78 6.07 10.79
C ASP A 196 -16.10 4.68 10.26
N TRP A 197 -16.37 4.54 8.96
CA TRP A 197 -16.57 3.23 8.34
C TRP A 197 -15.32 2.36 8.42
N TRP A 198 -14.13 2.97 8.29
CA TRP A 198 -12.87 2.26 8.46
C TRP A 198 -12.68 1.76 9.90
N ARG A 199 -12.96 2.58 10.91
CA ARG A 199 -12.90 2.16 12.33
C ARG A 199 -13.92 1.07 12.63
N GLU A 200 -15.15 1.21 12.13
CA GLU A 200 -16.23 0.24 12.29
C GLU A 200 -15.83 -1.14 11.76
N LYS A 201 -15.21 -1.20 10.57
CA LYS A 201 -14.92 -2.48 9.89
C LYS A 201 -13.53 -3.04 10.16
N ASN A 202 -12.55 -2.18 10.40
CA ASN A 202 -11.13 -2.53 10.46
C ASN A 202 -10.42 -2.10 11.77
N GLY A 203 -11.12 -1.49 12.73
CA GLY A 203 -10.51 -1.01 13.98
C GLY A 203 -9.86 -2.11 14.85
N SER A 204 -10.35 -3.36 14.75
CA SER A 204 -9.78 -4.52 15.44
C SER A 204 -8.73 -5.28 14.62
N PHE A 205 -8.47 -4.86 13.39
CA PHE A 205 -7.60 -5.57 12.45
C PHE A 205 -6.33 -4.76 12.16
N SER A 206 -5.22 -5.45 11.88
CA SER A 206 -3.95 -4.82 11.50
C SER A 206 -3.91 -4.51 10.00
N SER A 207 -4.94 -3.82 9.50
CA SER A 207 -5.03 -3.37 8.11
C SER A 207 -4.79 -1.86 8.03
N ARG A 208 -4.41 -1.36 6.86
CA ARG A 208 -4.29 0.08 6.60
C ARG A 208 -5.09 0.52 5.38
N LEU A 209 -5.46 1.79 5.36
CA LEU A 209 -6.19 2.43 4.27
C LEU A 209 -5.33 3.51 3.61
N ILE A 210 -5.34 3.56 2.29
CA ILE A 210 -4.66 4.58 1.50
C ILE A 210 -5.69 5.21 0.57
N LEU A 211 -5.87 6.52 0.70
CA LEU A 211 -6.71 7.31 -0.19
C LEU A 211 -5.80 8.00 -1.21
N VAL A 212 -6.04 7.80 -2.50
CA VAL A 212 -5.33 8.49 -3.58
C VAL A 212 -6.34 9.39 -4.28
N LEU A 213 -6.08 10.70 -4.23
CA LEU A 213 -7.00 11.73 -4.67
C LEU A 213 -6.41 12.51 -5.85
N ASP A 214 -7.06 12.39 -7.00
CA ASP A 214 -6.83 13.26 -8.17
C ASP A 214 -8.01 14.23 -8.30
N CYS A 215 -7.98 15.28 -7.49
CA CYS A 215 -9.00 16.33 -7.40
C CYS A 215 -8.40 17.68 -7.00
N ASP A 216 -9.09 18.77 -7.33
CA ASP A 216 -8.60 20.15 -7.13
C ASP A 216 -8.33 20.49 -5.66
N ASN A 217 -9.20 20.03 -4.74
CA ASN A 217 -9.13 20.36 -3.33
C ASN A 217 -8.73 19.16 -2.47
N SER A 218 -7.66 18.44 -2.83
CA SER A 218 -7.17 17.27 -2.07
C SER A 218 -6.38 17.62 -0.79
N LEU A 219 -5.76 18.81 -0.74
CA LEU A 219 -4.87 19.23 0.36
C LEU A 219 -5.52 19.34 1.76
N PRO A 220 -6.79 19.74 1.91
CA PRO A 220 -7.48 19.71 3.20
C PRO A 220 -7.40 18.32 3.85
N TRP A 221 -7.73 17.26 3.11
CA TRP A 221 -7.69 15.88 3.62
C TRP A 221 -6.26 15.43 3.96
N VAL A 222 -5.27 15.85 3.16
CA VAL A 222 -3.84 15.61 3.45
C VAL A 222 -3.40 16.25 4.78
N LYS A 223 -3.97 17.39 5.15
CA LYS A 223 -3.68 18.06 6.43
C LYS A 223 -4.47 17.44 7.58
N GLU A 224 -5.74 17.11 7.36
CA GLU A 224 -6.63 16.54 8.37
C GLU A 224 -6.18 15.16 8.83
N ILE A 225 -5.70 14.31 7.92
CA ILE A 225 -5.27 12.95 8.26
C ILE A 225 -4.12 12.92 9.29
N ARG A 226 -3.29 13.97 9.35
CA ARG A 226 -2.20 14.10 10.34
C ARG A 226 -2.70 14.23 11.77
N LYS A 227 -3.95 14.63 11.95
CA LYS A 227 -4.60 14.74 13.27
C LYS A 227 -5.28 13.44 13.68
N VAL A 228 -5.53 12.55 12.73
CA VAL A 228 -6.25 11.30 12.95
C VAL A 228 -5.41 10.32 13.75
N ASP A 229 -6.04 9.73 14.76
CA ASP A 229 -5.40 8.83 15.71
C ASP A 229 -6.06 7.45 15.78
N GLY A 230 -5.32 6.43 16.20
CA GLY A 230 -5.85 5.07 16.44
C GLY A 230 -6.20 4.26 15.19
N VAL A 231 -5.83 4.72 13.98
CA VAL A 231 -5.97 3.96 12.72
C VAL A 231 -4.77 4.21 11.81
N TYR A 232 -4.46 3.25 10.93
CA TYR A 232 -3.40 3.36 9.93
C TYR A 232 -3.98 3.85 8.61
N VAL A 233 -3.93 5.16 8.37
CA VAL A 233 -4.51 5.77 7.17
C VAL A 233 -3.54 6.77 6.56
N ALA A 234 -3.43 6.77 5.24
CA ALA A 234 -2.68 7.76 4.47
C ALA A 234 -3.55 8.37 3.38
N VAL A 235 -3.24 9.63 3.04
CA VAL A 235 -3.87 10.36 1.94
C VAL A 235 -2.76 10.86 1.02
N GLN A 236 -2.83 10.50 -0.25
CA GLN A 236 -2.07 11.07 -1.34
C GLN A 236 -2.98 12.04 -2.09
N GLY A 237 -2.56 13.29 -2.18
CA GLY A 237 -3.23 14.32 -2.95
C GLY A 237 -2.30 14.97 -3.96
N ALA A 238 -2.90 15.81 -4.80
CA ALA A 238 -2.24 16.58 -5.82
C ALA A 238 -2.69 18.04 -5.78
N THR A 239 -1.84 18.92 -6.30
CA THR A 239 -2.17 20.32 -6.54
C THR A 239 -1.77 20.66 -7.96
N LEU A 240 -2.74 21.13 -8.73
CA LEU A 240 -2.57 21.59 -10.09
C LEU A 240 -2.27 23.09 -10.05
N ALA A 241 -1.14 23.51 -10.63
CA ALA A 241 -0.76 24.91 -10.69
C ALA A 241 -1.77 25.67 -11.55
N ARG A 242 -2.33 26.76 -11.00
CA ARG A 242 -3.15 27.68 -11.79
C ARG A 242 -2.19 28.54 -12.60
N VAL A 243 -2.05 28.23 -13.88
CA VAL A 243 -1.18 28.97 -14.80
C VAL A 243 -1.69 30.42 -14.89
N THR A 244 -0.85 31.38 -14.49
CA THR A 244 -1.10 32.83 -14.68
C THR A 244 -0.56 33.36 -16.01
N ASP A 245 0.38 32.64 -16.66
CA ASP A 245 0.98 33.03 -17.94
C ASP A 245 0.44 32.19 -19.10
N VAL A 246 -0.37 32.83 -19.94
CA VAL A 246 -1.26 32.22 -20.95
C VAL A 246 -0.53 31.72 -22.21
N GLU A 247 0.79 31.83 -22.31
CA GLU A 247 1.44 31.82 -23.64
C GLU A 247 2.15 30.52 -24.09
N LEU A 248 2.30 29.45 -23.29
CA LEU A 248 3.06 28.28 -23.79
C LEU A 248 2.63 26.86 -23.40
N GLN A 249 1.74 26.62 -22.45
CA GLN A 249 1.30 25.25 -22.11
C GLN A 249 -0.18 25.20 -21.72
N ASP A 250 -0.87 24.13 -22.15
CA ASP A 250 -2.23 23.83 -21.68
C ASP A 250 -2.23 23.75 -20.14
N PRO A 251 -3.22 24.35 -19.45
CA PRO A 251 -3.28 24.32 -18.00
C PRO A 251 -3.39 22.86 -17.52
N PRO A 252 -2.76 22.50 -16.39
CA PRO A 252 -2.85 21.15 -15.84
C PRO A 252 -4.31 20.82 -15.50
N GLN A 253 -4.73 19.61 -15.84
CA GLN A 253 -6.11 19.16 -15.68
C GLN A 253 -6.18 17.85 -14.89
N LEU A 254 -7.40 17.50 -14.45
CA LEU A 254 -7.66 16.23 -13.76
C LEU A 254 -7.19 15.05 -14.62
N GLY A 255 -6.46 14.14 -14.01
CA GLY A 255 -5.82 13.00 -14.67
C GLY A 255 -4.33 13.17 -14.97
N ASP A 256 -3.82 14.41 -14.99
CA ASP A 256 -2.39 14.66 -15.17
C ASP A 256 -1.59 14.15 -13.96
N PHE A 257 -2.13 14.33 -12.75
CA PHE A 257 -1.56 13.71 -11.57
C PHE A 257 -1.59 12.18 -11.66
N THR A 258 -2.75 11.60 -11.99
CA THR A 258 -2.88 10.14 -12.12
C THR A 258 -1.87 9.57 -13.11
N SER A 259 -1.73 10.16 -14.29
CA SER A 259 -0.79 9.67 -15.30
C SER A 259 0.66 9.72 -14.81
N GLN A 260 1.10 10.85 -14.25
CA GLN A 260 2.46 11.01 -13.73
C GLN A 260 2.73 10.13 -12.51
N TRP A 261 1.76 9.98 -11.62
CA TRP A 261 1.88 9.15 -10.42
C TRP A 261 1.94 7.67 -10.76
N VAL A 262 1.12 7.21 -11.72
CA VAL A 262 1.17 5.83 -12.20
C VAL A 262 2.48 5.56 -12.93
N GLU A 263 2.94 6.46 -13.80
CA GLU A 263 4.22 6.29 -14.50
C GLU A 263 5.39 6.20 -13.52
N TYR A 264 5.45 7.10 -12.53
CA TYR A 264 6.49 7.07 -11.49
C TYR A 264 6.52 5.76 -10.69
N ASN A 265 5.35 5.17 -10.41
CA ASN A 265 5.27 3.95 -9.61
C ASN A 265 5.44 2.67 -10.44
N CYS A 266 5.07 2.69 -11.73
CA CYS A 266 5.12 1.51 -12.60
C CYS A 266 6.39 1.42 -13.46
N ASN A 267 7.13 2.52 -13.62
CA ASN A 267 8.32 2.57 -14.45
C ASN A 267 9.55 2.99 -13.63
N SER A 268 10.45 2.03 -13.39
CA SER A 268 11.71 2.27 -12.67
C SER A 268 12.63 3.27 -13.37
N ASN A 269 12.45 3.51 -14.67
CA ASN A 269 13.23 4.43 -15.49
C ASN A 269 12.50 5.76 -15.76
N SER A 270 11.46 6.09 -14.97
CA SER A 270 10.75 7.34 -15.17
C SER A 270 11.65 8.54 -14.84
N ASP A 271 11.64 9.56 -15.70
CA ASP A 271 12.36 10.83 -15.47
C ASP A 271 11.62 11.76 -14.48
N ILE A 272 10.54 11.29 -13.87
CA ILE A 272 9.66 12.10 -13.01
C ILE A 272 10.33 12.37 -11.67
N GLN A 273 10.65 13.65 -11.40
CA GLN A 273 11.22 14.10 -10.14
C GLN A 273 10.23 14.95 -9.34
N TRP A 274 9.60 14.38 -8.31
CA TRP A 274 8.59 15.09 -7.51
C TRP A 274 9.11 16.31 -6.77
N SER A 275 10.41 16.35 -6.43
CA SER A 275 11.08 17.44 -5.71
C SER A 275 11.45 18.64 -6.59
N GLU A 276 11.25 18.58 -7.90
CA GLU A 276 11.58 19.68 -8.81
C GLU A 276 10.62 20.87 -8.59
N ARG A 277 11.18 22.08 -8.50
CA ARG A 277 10.39 23.30 -8.29
C ARG A 277 9.76 23.77 -9.59
N GLY A 278 8.53 24.28 -9.51
CA GLY A 278 7.85 24.88 -10.66
C GLY A 278 7.06 23.89 -11.53
N ARG A 279 6.86 22.65 -11.08
CA ARG A 279 6.04 21.68 -11.80
C ARG A 279 4.57 22.11 -11.85
N ALA A 280 3.96 21.92 -13.01
CA ALA A 280 2.52 22.14 -13.20
C ALA A 280 1.66 21.24 -12.29
N VAL A 281 2.15 20.04 -11.97
CA VAL A 281 1.52 19.12 -11.03
C VAL A 281 2.46 18.88 -9.85
N SER A 282 1.99 19.23 -8.66
CA SER A 282 2.68 18.97 -7.39
C SER A 282 1.95 17.89 -6.61
N ALA A 283 2.69 17.07 -5.87
CA ALA A 283 2.10 16.02 -5.04
C ALA A 283 2.29 16.32 -3.56
N ALA A 284 1.34 15.91 -2.73
CA ALA A 284 1.46 15.99 -1.29
C ALA A 284 0.84 14.74 -0.66
N TYR A 285 1.43 14.26 0.41
CA TYR A 285 0.84 13.18 1.20
C TYR A 285 0.74 13.54 2.68
N GLY A 286 -0.18 12.86 3.35
CA GLY A 286 -0.42 12.92 4.79
C GLY A 286 -0.60 11.52 5.32
N ILE A 287 -0.13 11.30 6.54
CA ILE A 287 -0.25 10.01 7.24
C ILE A 287 -0.84 10.24 8.63
N SER A 288 -1.56 9.24 9.14
CA SER A 288 -2.07 9.23 10.51
C SER A 288 -0.93 9.14 11.53
N ARG A 289 -1.21 9.55 12.78
CA ARG A 289 -0.18 9.64 13.84
C ARG A 289 0.54 8.32 14.13
N HIS A 290 -0.18 7.21 14.00
CA HIS A 290 0.31 5.86 14.28
C HIS A 290 0.78 5.12 13.03
N TRP A 291 0.81 5.76 11.86
CA TRP A 291 1.22 5.13 10.60
C TRP A 291 2.55 4.36 10.71
N GLY A 292 3.52 4.91 11.43
CA GLY A 292 4.85 4.30 11.61
C GLY A 292 4.84 2.94 12.33
N ASP A 293 3.81 2.65 13.13
CA ASP A 293 3.70 1.41 13.91
C ASP A 293 3.09 0.26 13.10
N TYR A 294 2.55 0.56 11.92
CA TYR A 294 2.00 -0.45 11.05
C TYR A 294 3.09 -1.45 10.63
N THR A 295 2.74 -2.72 10.79
CA THR A 295 3.49 -3.85 10.26
C THR A 295 2.53 -4.67 9.42
N LEU A 296 2.98 -5.09 8.24
CA LEU A 296 2.25 -6.07 7.44
C LEU A 296 1.93 -7.29 8.29
N HIS A 297 0.79 -7.93 8.05
CA HIS A 297 0.43 -9.13 8.78
C HIS A 297 1.56 -10.16 8.66
N LEU A 298 2.07 -10.56 9.82
CA LEU A 298 3.04 -11.63 9.97
C LEU A 298 2.24 -12.92 10.18
N PRO A 299 2.68 -14.05 9.61
CA PRO A 299 2.00 -15.32 9.81
C PRO A 299 1.89 -15.64 11.30
N THR A 300 0.67 -15.90 11.76
CA THR A 300 0.46 -16.39 13.12
C THR A 300 0.89 -17.84 13.23
N GLY A 301 1.11 -18.34 14.45
CA GLY A 301 1.56 -19.72 14.63
C GLY A 301 0.58 -20.77 14.09
N SER A 302 -0.72 -20.45 14.12
CA SER A 302 -1.78 -21.23 13.49
C SER A 302 -1.68 -21.22 11.96
N ASP A 303 -1.36 -20.06 11.35
CA ASP A 303 -1.23 -19.96 9.89
C ASP A 303 -0.05 -20.76 9.38
N VAL A 304 1.08 -20.71 10.09
CA VAL A 304 2.27 -21.53 9.79
C VAL A 304 1.91 -23.00 9.87
N THR A 305 1.25 -23.43 10.94
CA THR A 305 0.90 -24.84 11.14
C THR A 305 -0.06 -25.36 10.08
N ASN A 306 -1.10 -24.58 9.77
CA ASN A 306 -2.09 -24.93 8.74
C ASN A 306 -1.45 -24.98 7.35
N HIS A 307 -0.67 -23.95 6.97
CA HIS A 307 0.04 -23.94 5.69
C HIS A 307 0.99 -25.12 5.55
N TRP A 308 1.82 -25.38 6.58
CA TRP A 308 2.77 -26.48 6.53
C TRP A 308 2.09 -27.85 6.43
N SER A 309 0.94 -28.00 7.09
CA SER A 309 0.17 -29.24 7.05
C SER A 309 -0.43 -29.57 5.69
N ILE A 310 -0.71 -28.56 4.89
CA ILE A 310 -1.29 -28.69 3.55
C ILE A 310 -0.23 -29.02 2.51
N TYR A 311 0.97 -28.40 2.61
CA TYR A 311 1.98 -28.48 1.55
C TYR A 311 3.16 -29.42 1.85
N PHE A 312 3.41 -29.78 3.11
CA PHE A 312 4.58 -30.57 3.50
C PHE A 312 4.21 -31.85 4.27
N PRO A 313 5.02 -32.92 4.12
CA PRO A 313 4.79 -34.18 4.82
C PRO A 313 5.05 -34.05 6.33
N ARG A 314 4.37 -34.91 7.11
CA ARG A 314 4.38 -34.91 8.59
C ARG A 314 5.77 -34.99 9.22
N MET A 315 6.74 -35.60 8.53
CA MET A 315 8.12 -35.71 9.01
C MET A 315 8.83 -34.36 9.21
N THR A 316 8.34 -33.29 8.58
CA THR A 316 8.93 -31.94 8.67
C THR A 316 8.34 -31.08 9.80
N TYR A 317 7.35 -31.59 10.54
CA TYR A 317 6.65 -30.83 11.58
C TYR A 317 7.51 -30.39 12.79
N PRO A 318 8.55 -31.14 13.22
CA PRO A 318 9.46 -30.65 14.25
C PRO A 318 10.13 -29.33 13.88
N VAL A 319 10.40 -29.10 12.58
CA VAL A 319 10.98 -27.84 12.08
C VAL A 319 10.02 -26.67 12.27
N VAL A 320 8.71 -26.90 12.09
CA VAL A 320 7.67 -25.90 12.35
C VAL A 320 7.63 -25.52 13.83
N GLN A 321 7.71 -26.50 14.72
CA GLN A 321 7.72 -26.24 16.17
C GLN A 321 8.96 -25.41 16.59
N LEU A 322 10.13 -25.68 15.98
CA LEU A 322 11.33 -24.86 16.19
C LEU A 322 11.15 -23.41 15.72
N ALA A 323 10.56 -23.21 14.53
CA ALA A 323 10.28 -21.87 14.01
C ALA A 323 9.27 -21.08 14.88
N LEU A 324 8.26 -21.76 15.43
CA LEU A 324 7.26 -21.17 16.32
C LEU A 324 7.85 -20.81 17.69
N TRP A 325 8.69 -21.69 18.25
CA TRP A 325 9.34 -21.45 19.54
C TRP A 325 10.27 -20.23 19.48
N CYS A 326 11.05 -20.10 18.40
CA CYS A 326 11.93 -18.95 18.18
C CYS A 326 11.14 -17.63 18.05
N GLY A 327 10.01 -17.64 17.34
CA GLY A 327 9.15 -16.46 17.21
C GLY A 327 8.51 -15.98 18.53
N SER A 328 8.41 -16.85 19.54
CA SER A 328 7.90 -16.52 20.88
C SER A 328 8.96 -15.88 21.78
N LEU A 329 10.26 -15.99 21.45
CA LEU A 329 11.34 -15.41 22.23
C LEU A 329 11.50 -13.92 21.87
N ASN A 330 10.60 -13.10 22.42
CA ASN A 330 10.55 -11.66 22.21
C ASN A 330 11.64 -10.93 23.04
N LEU A 331 12.90 -11.38 22.94
CA LEU A 331 14.05 -10.95 23.74
C LEU A 331 14.38 -9.45 23.59
N LEU A 332 13.86 -8.77 22.56
CA LEU A 332 14.13 -7.37 22.23
C LEU A 332 12.90 -6.46 22.28
N TRP A 333 11.81 -6.88 22.95
CA TRP A 333 10.54 -6.13 22.91
C TRP A 333 10.68 -4.67 23.35
N ILE A 334 11.43 -4.37 24.41
CA ILE A 334 11.64 -2.99 24.89
C ILE A 334 12.33 -2.14 23.81
N CYS A 335 13.36 -2.69 23.16
CA CYS A 335 14.03 -2.04 22.03
C CYS A 335 13.03 -1.78 20.88
N GLY A 336 12.16 -2.74 20.59
CA GLY A 336 11.10 -2.61 19.59
C GLY A 336 10.04 -1.54 19.90
N VAL A 337 9.77 -1.24 21.18
CA VAL A 337 8.87 -0.13 21.56
C VAL A 337 9.57 1.21 21.36
N CYS A 338 10.82 1.35 21.83
CA CYS A 338 11.60 2.57 21.64
C CYS A 338 11.82 2.89 20.15
N LEU A 339 12.14 1.88 19.34
CA LEU A 339 12.29 2.02 17.88
C LEU A 339 10.99 2.46 17.20
N ARG A 340 9.84 1.94 17.63
CA ARG A 340 8.53 2.36 17.13
C ARG A 340 8.24 3.82 17.48
N CYS A 341 8.49 4.23 18.72
CA CYS A 341 8.36 5.64 19.12
C CYS A 341 9.28 6.56 18.31
N LEU A 342 10.55 6.20 18.13
CA LEU A 342 11.50 6.96 17.31
C LEU A 342 11.05 7.04 15.85
N LYS A 343 10.58 5.93 15.26
CA LYS A 343 10.04 5.88 13.90
C LYS A 343 8.81 6.77 13.76
N ARG A 344 7.92 6.77 14.76
CA ARG A 344 6.73 7.62 14.83
C ARG A 344 7.09 9.11 14.87
N VAL A 345 8.02 9.50 15.76
CA VAL A 345 8.50 10.88 15.86
C VAL A 345 9.17 11.31 14.56
N LYS A 346 10.06 10.47 14.01
CA LYS A 346 10.76 10.74 12.75
C LYS A 346 9.78 10.99 11.60
N LEU A 347 8.79 10.12 11.41
CA LEU A 347 7.83 10.24 10.31
C LEU A 347 6.89 11.45 10.47
N ASN A 348 6.49 11.78 11.70
CA ASN A 348 5.59 12.91 11.95
C ASN A 348 6.30 14.26 11.86
N TRP A 349 7.57 14.35 12.28
CA TRP A 349 8.34 15.61 12.26
C TRP A 349 9.07 15.83 10.94
N PHE A 350 9.59 14.75 10.34
CA PHE A 350 10.37 14.79 9.10
C PHE A 350 9.82 13.77 8.10
N PRO A 351 8.59 14.00 7.57
CA PRO A 351 8.02 13.13 6.56
C PRO A 351 8.94 13.13 5.32
N PRO A 352 9.41 11.97 4.85
CA PRO A 352 10.31 11.88 3.71
C PRO A 352 9.64 12.39 2.43
N ALA A 353 10.40 12.86 1.44
CA ALA A 353 9.82 13.25 0.15
C ALA A 353 9.13 12.07 -0.55
N ILE A 354 9.67 10.86 -0.36
CA ILE A 354 9.14 9.62 -0.90
C ILE A 354 8.95 8.65 0.27
N LEU A 355 7.73 8.18 0.46
CA LEU A 355 7.37 7.21 1.49
C LEU A 355 7.07 5.86 0.83
N ASP A 356 7.95 4.89 1.06
CA ASP A 356 7.71 3.51 0.63
C ASP A 356 6.68 2.84 1.54
N ILE A 357 5.68 2.23 0.90
CA ILE A 357 4.55 1.59 1.55
C ILE A 357 4.85 0.10 1.81
N GLY A 358 5.93 -0.47 1.25
CA GLY A 358 6.26 -1.89 1.39
C GLY A 358 5.36 -2.81 0.54
N GLN A 359 4.72 -2.24 -0.48
CA GLN A 359 3.90 -2.95 -1.48
C GLN A 359 4.36 -2.66 -2.92
N GLY A 360 5.59 -2.16 -3.07
CA GLY A 360 6.18 -1.85 -4.37
C GLY A 360 5.74 -0.52 -4.98
N PHE A 361 4.84 0.23 -4.33
CA PHE A 361 4.50 1.61 -4.71
C PHE A 361 4.73 2.60 -3.56
N LYS A 362 4.90 3.86 -3.92
CA LYS A 362 5.38 4.93 -3.04
C LYS A 362 4.40 6.10 -3.02
N LEU A 363 4.26 6.71 -1.84
CA LEU A 363 3.61 8.00 -1.69
C LEU A 363 4.66 9.10 -1.87
N VAL A 364 4.27 10.19 -2.53
CA VAL A 364 5.19 11.20 -3.03
C VAL A 364 4.77 12.59 -2.61
N ARG A 365 5.78 13.40 -2.31
CA ARG A 365 5.65 14.81 -1.93
C ARG A 365 6.65 15.64 -2.72
N SER A 366 6.18 16.80 -3.16
CA SER A 366 6.98 17.86 -3.78
C SER A 366 7.63 18.79 -2.77
#